data_AF-A0A351T6T7-F1
#
_entry.id   AF-A0A351T6T7-F1
#
_cell.length_a   1.000
_cell.length_b   1.000
_cell.length_c   1.000
_cell.angle_alpha   90.00
_cell.angle_beta   90.00
_cell.angle_gamma   90.00
#
_symmetry.space_group_name_H-M   'P 1'
#
loop_
_entity.id
_entity.type
_entity.pdbx_description
1 polymer ?
#
loop_
_entity_poly.entity_id
_entity_poly.type
_entity_poly.pdbx_seq_one_letter_code
_entity_poly.pdbx_strand_id
1 'polypeptide(L)'
;ALLAAGIWLHMATYIGAPVSTTHSIVGGVLGAGIASVDVNVVNWMTMGKIAASWVISPVLGGLIAALFLAFIKSRIIYQEDKIAAAKKWVPVLVAIMVT
;
A
#
# COMPACT_ATOMS: atom_id res chain seq x y z
N ALA A 1 -11.80 -19.69 -2.29
CA ALA A 1 -11.11 -18.40 -2.05
C ALA A 1 -10.34 -18.37 -0.72
N LEU A 2 -11.01 -18.36 0.45
CA LEU A 2 -10.36 -18.20 1.76
C LEU A 2 -9.27 -19.25 2.05
N LEU A 3 -9.56 -20.54 1.81
CA LEU A 3 -8.57 -21.61 2.01
C LEU A 3 -7.33 -21.43 1.14
N ALA A 4 -7.50 -21.13 -0.15
CA ALA A 4 -6.39 -20.91 -1.06
C ALA A 4 -5.53 -19.71 -0.64
N ALA A 5 -6.17 -18.57 -0.31
CA ALA A 5 -5.46 -17.40 0.18
C ALA A 5 -4.75 -17.66 1.52
N GLY A 6 -5.41 -18.35 2.46
CA GLY A 6 -4.83 -18.69 3.76
C GLY A 6 -3.62 -19.62 3.64
N ILE A 7 -3.72 -20.68 2.84
CA ILE A 7 -2.59 -21.60 2.60
C ILE A 7 -1.41 -20.85 1.97
N TRP A 8 -1.67 -20.03 0.95
CA TRP A 8 -0.63 -19.23 0.31
C TRP A 8 0.05 -18.27 1.29
N LEU A 9 -0.74 -17.56 2.09
CA LEU A 9 -0.21 -16.61 3.08
C LEU A 9 0.58 -17.30 4.18
N HIS A 10 0.14 -18.45 4.67
CA HIS A 10 0.88 -19.21 5.68
C HIS A 10 2.22 -19.72 5.11
N MET A 11 2.22 -20.24 3.89
CA MET A 11 3.46 -20.67 3.23
C MET A 11 4.42 -19.50 3.01
N ALA A 12 3.93 -18.37 2.46
CA ALA A 12 4.73 -17.18 2.24
C ALA A 12 5.31 -16.60 3.54
N THR A 13 4.52 -16.61 4.61
CA THR A 13 4.97 -16.18 5.95
C THR A 13 6.04 -17.12 6.49
N TYR A 14 5.88 -18.45 6.33
CA TYR A 14 6.86 -19.45 6.79
C TYR A 14 8.24 -19.25 6.13
N ILE A 15 8.27 -18.89 4.85
CA ILE A 15 9.53 -18.62 4.12
C ILE A 15 10.01 -17.17 4.23
N GLY A 16 9.32 -16.31 4.98
CA GLY A 16 9.67 -14.90 5.15
C GLY A 16 9.44 -14.00 3.92
N ALA A 17 8.64 -14.46 2.95
CA ALA A 17 8.36 -13.68 1.74
C ALA A 17 7.29 -12.61 2.01
N PRO A 18 7.56 -11.32 1.75
CA PRO A 18 6.56 -10.27 1.89
C PRO A 18 5.56 -10.35 0.72
N VAL A 19 4.36 -10.87 1.00
CA VAL A 19 3.28 -11.01 0.01
C VAL A 19 2.06 -10.19 0.40
N SER A 20 1.25 -9.82 -0.59
CA SER A 20 0.03 -9.06 -0.37
C SER A 20 -1.16 -9.98 -0.07
N THR A 21 -1.77 -9.81 1.11
CA THR A 21 -3.02 -10.47 1.52
C THR A 21 -4.19 -10.08 0.61
N THR A 22 -4.27 -8.81 0.21
CA THR A 22 -5.31 -8.28 -0.69
C THR A 22 -5.27 -8.96 -2.07
N HIS A 23 -4.08 -9.06 -2.69
CA HIS A 23 -3.95 -9.74 -3.98
C HIS A 23 -4.29 -11.23 -3.87
N SER A 24 -3.87 -11.86 -2.78
CA SER A 24 -4.10 -13.28 -2.52
C SER A 24 -5.60 -13.62 -2.44
N ILE A 25 -6.39 -12.82 -1.71
CA ILE A 25 -7.83 -13.05 -1.61
C ILE A 25 -8.57 -12.68 -2.90
N VAL A 26 -8.21 -11.58 -3.56
CA VAL A 26 -8.83 -11.16 -4.83
C VAL A 26 -8.59 -12.22 -5.91
N GLY A 27 -7.35 -12.70 -6.06
CA GLY A 27 -7.03 -13.79 -6.99
C GLY A 27 -7.75 -15.09 -6.62
N GLY A 28 -7.85 -15.41 -5.33
CA GLY A 28 -8.58 -16.59 -4.85
C GLY A 28 -10.09 -16.54 -5.08
N VAL A 29 -10.71 -15.36 -5.08
CA VAL A 29 -12.13 -15.17 -5.45
C VAL A 29 -12.30 -15.25 -6.96
N LEU A 30 -11.45 -14.55 -7.72
CA LEU A 30 -11.45 -14.55 -9.18
C LEU A 30 -11.32 -15.96 -9.73
N GLY A 31 -10.29 -16.70 -9.30
CA GLY A 31 -10.04 -18.07 -9.74
C GLY A 31 -11.15 -19.04 -9.35
N ALA A 32 -11.76 -18.87 -8.17
CA ALA A 32 -12.89 -19.69 -7.76
C ALA A 32 -14.13 -19.47 -8.64
N GLY A 33 -14.43 -18.22 -9.01
CA GLY A 33 -15.53 -17.90 -9.94
C GLY A 33 -15.28 -18.45 -11.33
N ILE A 34 -14.07 -18.26 -11.87
CA ILE A 34 -13.70 -18.78 -13.19
C ILE A 34 -13.78 -20.31 -13.23
N ALA A 35 -13.31 -20.98 -12.19
CA ALA A 35 -13.31 -22.44 -12.11
C ALA A 35 -14.71 -23.03 -11.90
N SER A 36 -15.64 -22.29 -11.27
CA SER A 36 -17.00 -22.78 -11.00
C SER A 36 -17.99 -22.51 -12.12
N VAL A 37 -17.79 -21.46 -12.91
CA VAL A 37 -18.69 -21.06 -14.00
C VAL A 37 -17.91 -20.90 -15.29
N ASP A 38 -17.31 -19.73 -15.52
CA ASP A 38 -16.45 -19.40 -16.65
C ASP A 38 -15.80 -18.02 -16.43
N VAL A 39 -15.02 -17.55 -17.41
CA VAL A 39 -14.38 -16.23 -17.36
C VAL A 39 -15.36 -15.04 -17.43
N ASN A 40 -16.59 -15.25 -17.90
CA ASN A 40 -17.59 -14.19 -18.06
C ASN A 40 -18.31 -13.88 -16.74
N VAL A 41 -18.27 -14.78 -15.75
CA VAL A 41 -18.83 -14.54 -14.41
C VAL A 41 -18.10 -13.40 -13.67
N VAL A 42 -16.88 -13.08 -14.08
CA VAL A 42 -16.05 -12.03 -13.49
C VAL A 42 -16.51 -10.66 -13.96
N ASN A 43 -16.70 -9.73 -13.01
CA ASN A 43 -16.83 -8.32 -13.34
C ASN A 43 -15.45 -7.71 -13.67
N TRP A 44 -15.10 -7.73 -14.95
CA TRP A 44 -13.82 -7.21 -15.45
C TRP A 44 -13.64 -5.70 -15.26
N MET A 45 -14.73 -4.94 -15.20
CA MET A 45 -14.67 -3.49 -14.94
C MET A 45 -14.21 -3.22 -13.50
N THR A 46 -14.78 -3.94 -12.53
CA THR A 46 -14.35 -3.86 -11.13
C THR A 46 -12.95 -4.40 -10.95
N MET A 47 -12.63 -5.54 -11.58
CA MET A 47 -11.28 -6.12 -11.52
C MET A 47 -10.23 -5.15 -12.10
N GLY A 48 -10.53 -4.46 -13.20
CA GLY A 48 -9.66 -3.44 -13.78
C GLY A 48 -9.41 -2.26 -12.83
N LYS A 49 -10.44 -1.79 -12.10
CA LYS A 49 -10.29 -0.75 -11.08
C LYS A 49 -9.41 -1.20 -9.91
N ILE A 50 -9.53 -2.45 -9.49
CA ILE A 50 -8.68 -3.05 -8.44
C ILE A 50 -7.23 -3.15 -8.93
N ALA A 51 -7.01 -3.67 -10.14
CA ALA A 51 -5.67 -3.77 -10.71
C ALA A 51 -5.01 -2.39 -10.90
N ALA A 52 -5.77 -1.38 -11.33
CA ALA A 52 -5.27 -0.02 -11.42
C ALA A 52 -4.86 0.54 -10.05
N SER A 53 -5.62 0.26 -8.99
CA SER A 53 -5.27 0.75 -7.64
C SER A 53 -3.98 0.12 -7.11
N TRP A 54 -3.64 -1.11 -7.52
CA TRP A 54 -2.37 -1.76 -7.16
C TRP A 54 -1.14 -1.04 -7.70
N VAL A 55 -1.27 -0.35 -8.83
CA VAL A 55 -0.19 0.45 -9.43
C VAL A 55 -0.22 1.90 -8.93
N ILE A 56 -1.41 2.48 -8.87
CA ILE A 56 -1.58 3.88 -8.48
C ILE A 56 -1.16 4.10 -7.02
N SER A 57 -1.48 3.17 -6.11
CA SER A 57 -1.22 3.37 -4.69
C SER A 57 0.28 3.44 -4.35
N PRO A 58 1.15 2.52 -4.83
CA PRO A 58 2.59 2.65 -4.62
C PRO A 58 3.19 3.90 -5.27
N VAL A 59 2.71 4.30 -6.46
CA VAL A 59 3.19 5.51 -7.14
C VAL A 59 2.86 6.75 -6.33
N LEU A 60 1.61 6.90 -5.88
CA LEU A 60 1.20 8.00 -5.03
C LEU A 60 1.90 7.98 -3.67
N GLY A 61 2.06 6.80 -3.06
CA GLY A 61 2.80 6.64 -1.81
C GLY A 61 4.26 7.09 -1.95
N GLY A 62 4.92 6.70 -3.05
CA GLY A 62 6.28 7.13 -3.36
C GLY A 62 6.38 8.65 -3.60
N LEU A 63 5.43 9.23 -4.32
CA LEU A 63 5.37 10.67 -4.57
C LEU A 63 5.21 11.46 -3.27
N ILE A 64 4.26 11.06 -2.42
CA ILE A 64 4.01 11.70 -1.12
C ILE A 64 5.25 11.57 -0.22
N ALA A 65 5.85 10.38 -0.15
CA ALA A 65 7.08 10.15 0.61
C ALA A 65 8.23 11.04 0.14
N ALA A 66 8.41 11.19 -1.18
CA ALA A 66 9.44 12.06 -1.76
C ALA A 66 9.21 13.54 -1.40
N LEU A 67 7.97 14.03 -1.52
CA LEU A 67 7.61 15.40 -1.14
C LEU A 67 7.81 15.64 0.36
N PHE A 68 7.41 14.68 1.19
CA PHE A 68 7.60 14.75 2.63
C PHE A 68 9.07 14.80 3.02
N LEU A 69 9.91 13.97 2.40
CA LEU A 69 11.35 13.99 2.60
C LEU A 69 11.98 15.33 2.15
N ALA A 70 11.56 15.86 1.00
CA ALA A 70 12.01 17.16 0.51
C ALA A 70 11.63 18.31 1.47
N PHE A 71 10.43 18.24 2.05
CA PHE A 71 9.98 19.18 3.07
C PHE A 71 10.84 19.10 4.34
N ILE A 72 11.05 17.90 4.90
CA ILE A 72 11.89 17.72 6.10
C ILE A 72 13.31 18.23 5.85
N LYS A 73 13.88 17.89 4.69
CA LYS A 73 15.23 18.33 4.32
C LYS A 73 15.34 19.85 4.30
N SER A 74 14.43 20.52 3.59
CA SER A 74 14.47 21.98 3.42
C SER A 74 14.09 22.76 4.69
N ARG A 75 13.12 22.28 5.47
CA ARG A 75 12.54 23.02 6.60
C ARG A 75 13.11 22.64 7.97
N ILE A 76 13.84 21.52 8.07
CA ILE A 76 14.44 21.05 9.33
C ILE A 76 15.94 20.83 9.16
N ILE A 77 16.36 19.97 8.21
CA ILE A 77 17.76 19.49 8.16
C ILE A 77 18.73 20.58 7.65
N TYR A 78 18.33 21.36 6.65
CA TYR A 78 19.17 22.41 6.03
C TYR A 78 18.95 23.80 6.64
N GLN A 79 18.46 23.89 7.88
CA GLN A 79 18.37 25.13 8.62
C GLN A 79 19.62 25.34 9.48
N GLU A 80 20.00 26.60 9.69
CA GLU A 80 21.15 26.97 10.54
C GLU A 80 20.97 26.43 11.96
N ASP A 81 19.79 26.68 12.57
CA ASP A 81 19.38 26.06 13.83
C ASP A 81 18.36 24.94 13.58
N LYS A 82 18.89 23.72 13.43
CA LYS A 82 18.11 22.50 13.23
C LYS A 82 17.20 22.18 14.42
N ILE A 83 17.61 22.54 15.64
CA ILE A 83 16.87 22.21 16.87
C ILE A 83 15.65 23.12 16.97
N ALA A 84 15.81 24.42 16.74
CA ALA A 84 14.67 25.35 16.71
C ALA A 84 13.69 24.99 15.59
N ALA A 85 14.20 24.66 14.39
CA ALA A 85 13.37 24.22 13.28
C ALA A 85 12.61 22.91 13.58
N ALA A 86 13.27 21.93 14.20
CA ALA A 86 12.65 20.67 14.60
C ALA A 86 11.55 20.89 15.65
N LYS A 87 11.83 21.70 16.69
CA LYS A 87 10.83 22.05 17.72
C LYS A 87 9.57 22.69 17.14
N LYS A 88 9.69 23.44 16.05
CA LYS A 88 8.55 24.04 15.36
C LYS A 88 7.81 23.05 14.46
N TRP A 89 8.52 22.33 13.60
CA TRP A 89 7.89 21.56 12.52
C TRP A 89 7.51 20.13 12.92
N VAL A 90 8.27 19.46 13.79
CA VAL A 90 7.96 18.08 14.19
C VAL A 90 6.57 17.97 14.85
N PRO A 91 6.17 18.85 15.81
CA PRO A 91 4.84 18.78 16.39
C PRO A 91 3.72 18.99 15.36
N VAL A 92 3.92 19.88 14.39
CA VAL A 92 2.95 20.12 13.30
C VAL A 92 2.80 18.89 12.41
N LEU A 93 3.91 18.26 12.04
CA LEU A 93 3.89 17.03 11.22
C LEU A 93 3.21 15.86 11.96
N VAL A 94 3.49 15.70 13.26
CA VAL A 94 2.84 14.67 14.09
C VAL A 94 1.34 14.98 14.26
N ALA A 95 0.96 16.24 14.47
CA ALA A 95 -0.44 16.62 14.56
C ALA A 95 -1.22 16.26 13.29
N ILE A 96 -0.66 16.57 12.11
CA ILE A 96 -1.26 16.21 10.81
C ILE A 96 -1.36 14.69 10.62
N MET A 97 -0.41 13.92 11.16
CA MET A 97 -0.43 12.45 11.05
C MET A 97 -1.48 11.80 11.94
N VAL A 98 -1.81 12.41 13.08
CA VAL A 98 -2.73 11.86 14.09
C VAL A 98 -4.18 12.29 13.84
N THR A 99 -4.42 13.38 13.12
CA THR A 99 -5.75 13.82 12.64
C THR A 99 -6.23 13.02 11.44
#